data_AF-A0AAD8R1A7-F1
#
_entry.id   AF-A0AAD8R1A7-F1
#
_cell.length_a   1.000
_cell.length_b   1.000
_cell.length_c   1.000
_cell.angle_alpha   90.00
_cell.angle_beta   90.00
_cell.angle_gamma   90.00
#
_symmetry.space_group_name_H-M   'P 1'
#
loop_
_entity.id
_entity.type
_entity.pdbx_description
1 polymer ?
#
loop_
_entity_poly.entity_id
_entity_poly.type
_entity_poly.pdbx_seq_one_letter_code
_entity_poly.pdbx_strand_id
1 'polypeptide(L)'
;MASRAREFENLEFVENNYAYEDQEMETNVDPANNNEDNNINKEDWLNNVYEYYPDGRIKRRRGPTKLAHLSNLPEGVRIIVKLDRFNAPISKSAGLLGSYLGTLVKKPHLAPLNVLKWNDDMFKEIYHDKLLAAVTKKFAIGPKSRDWLLNQLGNKWRQYKAKLKKKHYKAELPMERVMENAPETVEETQWNTLVSYWYSEEEKAISNRNKDNSKNIKYPHTLGRKSFARKRKEVEDALGREVDRATFFDECHKTKDGCRQKEDSTGTYQFDAISWRVA
;
A
#
# COMPACT_ATOMS: atom_id res chain seq x y z
N MET A 1 -10.00 -28.53 -9.70
CA MET A 1 -10.32 -27.41 -8.80
C MET A 1 -9.04 -26.84 -8.22
N ALA A 2 -8.58 -25.68 -8.70
CA ALA A 2 -7.36 -25.06 -8.17
C ALA A 2 -7.57 -24.59 -6.73
N SER A 3 -6.68 -25.01 -5.82
CA SER A 3 -6.70 -24.60 -4.42
C SER A 3 -6.65 -23.08 -4.30
N ARG A 4 -7.67 -22.49 -3.65
CA ARG A 4 -7.83 -21.03 -3.50
C ARG A 4 -6.74 -20.52 -2.56
N ALA A 5 -6.03 -19.46 -2.96
CA ALA A 5 -4.98 -18.88 -2.12
C ALA A 5 -5.55 -18.47 -0.74
N ARG A 6 -4.79 -18.70 0.35
CA ARG A 6 -5.19 -18.38 1.73
C ARG A 6 -5.68 -16.92 1.92
N GLU A 7 -5.22 -15.99 1.08
CA GLU A 7 -5.62 -14.58 1.11
C GLU A 7 -7.04 -14.30 0.59
N PHE A 8 -7.67 -15.28 -0.08
CA PHE A 8 -9.05 -15.21 -0.58
C PHE A 8 -10.05 -16.03 0.25
N GLU A 9 -9.59 -16.73 1.28
CA GLU A 9 -10.48 -17.46 2.18
C GLU A 9 -11.46 -16.48 2.85
N ASN A 10 -12.75 -16.78 2.77
CA ASN A 10 -13.85 -15.99 3.35
C ASN A 10 -14.04 -14.58 2.74
N LEU A 11 -13.62 -14.35 1.50
CA LEU A 11 -14.04 -13.18 0.73
C LEU A 11 -15.30 -13.50 -0.10
N GLU A 12 -16.19 -12.52 -0.25
CA GLU A 12 -17.37 -12.63 -1.10
C GLU A 12 -17.05 -12.10 -2.51
N PHE A 13 -17.61 -12.74 -3.53
CA PHE A 13 -17.36 -12.46 -4.95
C PHE A 13 -18.71 -12.26 -5.67
N VAL A 14 -18.71 -11.43 -6.71
CA VAL A 14 -19.80 -11.34 -7.70
C VAL A 14 -19.25 -11.85 -9.03
N GLU A 15 -20.01 -12.74 -9.66
CA GLU A 15 -19.82 -13.18 -11.04
C GLU A 15 -20.90 -12.53 -11.89
N ASN A 16 -20.51 -11.82 -12.95
CA ASN A 16 -21.47 -11.37 -13.94
C ASN A 16 -21.69 -12.50 -14.94
N ASN A 17 -22.80 -13.25 -14.82
CA ASN A 17 -23.21 -14.21 -15.84
C ASN A 17 -23.70 -13.47 -17.08
N TYR A 18 -22.78 -13.19 -18.01
CA TYR A 18 -23.12 -13.18 -19.43
C TYR A 18 -22.68 -14.53 -19.97
N ALA A 19 -23.65 -15.44 -20.13
CA ALA A 19 -23.43 -16.68 -20.85
C ALA A 19 -23.06 -16.32 -22.30
N TYR A 20 -21.84 -16.65 -22.71
CA TYR A 20 -21.47 -16.81 -24.09
C TYR A 20 -21.26 -18.30 -24.29
N GLU A 21 -22.09 -18.91 -25.13
CA GLU A 21 -22.03 -20.32 -25.51
C GLU A 21 -20.68 -20.65 -26.14
N ASP A 22 -20.20 -21.84 -25.82
CA ASP A 22 -18.88 -22.38 -26.19
C ASP A 22 -18.64 -22.41 -27.70
N GLN A 23 -17.42 -22.06 -28.11
CA GLN A 23 -16.78 -22.68 -29.26
C GLN A 23 -15.39 -23.15 -28.85
N GLU A 24 -15.24 -24.47 -28.84
CA GLU A 24 -14.03 -25.23 -28.61
C GLU A 24 -12.91 -24.79 -29.58
N MET A 25 -11.74 -24.47 -29.05
CA MET A 25 -10.48 -24.47 -29.80
C MET A 25 -9.46 -25.23 -28.95
N GLU A 26 -9.27 -26.50 -29.29
CA GLU A 26 -8.22 -27.35 -28.77
C GLU A 26 -6.85 -26.76 -29.13
N THR A 27 -5.96 -26.60 -28.14
CA THR A 27 -4.52 -26.54 -28.39
C THR A 27 -3.82 -27.50 -27.45
N ASN A 28 -3.23 -28.53 -28.05
CA ASN A 28 -2.48 -29.62 -27.44
C ASN A 28 -1.43 -29.11 -26.42
N VAL A 29 -1.43 -29.71 -25.24
CA VAL A 29 -0.40 -29.57 -24.21
C VAL A 29 0.33 -30.89 -24.11
N ASP A 30 1.62 -30.92 -24.48
CA ASP A 30 2.52 -32.01 -24.11
C ASP A 30 2.97 -31.88 -22.64
N PRO A 31 2.99 -32.96 -21.83
CA PRO A 31 3.27 -32.91 -20.40
C PRO A 31 4.68 -33.43 -20.07
N ALA A 32 5.61 -32.55 -19.73
CA ALA A 32 6.89 -32.86 -19.07
C ALA A 32 7.56 -31.51 -18.72
N ASN A 33 8.23 -31.26 -17.60
CA ASN A 33 8.67 -32.04 -16.45
C ASN A 33 8.98 -31.02 -15.34
N ASN A 34 8.71 -31.37 -14.08
CA ASN A 34 9.16 -30.62 -12.92
C ASN A 34 10.66 -30.86 -12.71
N ASN A 35 11.42 -29.78 -12.54
CA ASN A 35 12.54 -29.61 -11.60
C ASN A 35 13.52 -28.58 -12.17
N GLU A 36 13.66 -27.45 -11.47
CA GLU A 36 14.93 -26.70 -11.43
C GLU A 36 14.88 -25.75 -10.22
N ASP A 37 14.96 -26.36 -9.03
CA ASP A 37 15.64 -25.70 -7.92
C ASP A 37 17.13 -25.59 -8.30
N ASN A 38 17.69 -24.39 -8.13
CA ASN A 38 19.09 -23.99 -8.28
C ASN A 38 19.53 -23.44 -9.66
N ASN A 39 19.20 -22.17 -9.93
CA ASN A 39 20.19 -21.24 -10.48
C ASN A 39 19.82 -19.77 -10.20
N ILE A 40 20.29 -19.21 -9.08
CA ILE A 40 20.12 -17.77 -8.80
C ILE A 40 21.19 -17.02 -9.60
N ASN A 41 20.75 -16.33 -10.67
CA ASN A 41 21.61 -15.52 -11.52
C ASN A 41 22.04 -14.21 -10.81
N LYS A 42 23.22 -13.70 -11.18
CA LYS A 42 23.91 -12.51 -10.64
C LYS A 42 23.09 -11.22 -10.76
N GLU A 43 22.03 -11.20 -11.57
CA GLU A 43 21.13 -10.07 -11.78
C GLU A 43 20.10 -9.88 -10.65
N ASP A 44 19.88 -10.89 -9.79
CA ASP A 44 19.03 -10.76 -8.60
C ASP A 44 19.60 -9.81 -7.53
N TRP A 45 20.85 -9.36 -7.69
CA TRP A 45 21.55 -8.48 -6.74
C TRP A 45 20.96 -7.06 -6.67
N LEU A 46 20.20 -6.63 -7.69
CA LEU A 46 19.53 -5.33 -7.70
C LEU A 46 18.15 -5.37 -6.99
N ASN A 47 17.63 -6.58 -6.74
CA ASN A 47 16.41 -6.78 -5.98
C ASN A 47 16.77 -6.93 -4.48
N ASN A 48 16.63 -5.82 -3.73
CA ASN A 48 16.79 -5.69 -2.26
C ASN A 48 15.94 -6.69 -1.42
N VAL A 49 16.18 -7.99 -1.55
CA VAL A 49 15.57 -9.08 -0.78
C VAL A 49 16.44 -9.46 0.41
N TYR A 50 17.71 -9.04 0.44
CA TYR A 50 18.64 -9.34 1.52
C TYR A 50 19.28 -8.06 2.07
N GLU A 51 19.32 -7.94 3.40
CA GLU A 51 20.06 -6.91 4.12
C GLU A 51 21.25 -7.56 4.80
N TYR A 52 22.43 -7.01 4.55
CA TYR A 52 23.70 -7.50 5.07
C TYR A 52 24.13 -6.63 6.24
N TYR A 53 24.35 -7.26 7.38
CA TYR A 53 24.89 -6.60 8.56
C TYR A 53 26.43 -6.69 8.54
N PRO A 54 27.15 -5.72 9.15
CA PRO A 54 28.60 -5.74 9.24
C PRO A 54 29.20 -7.00 9.92
N ASP A 55 28.37 -7.73 10.66
CA ASP A 55 28.72 -9.00 11.33
C ASP A 55 28.49 -10.25 10.45
N GLY A 56 28.21 -10.07 9.15
CA GLY A 56 28.02 -11.15 8.17
C GLY A 56 26.62 -11.76 8.17
N ARG A 57 25.69 -11.26 8.98
CA ARG A 57 24.30 -11.77 8.99
C ARG A 57 23.54 -11.33 7.75
N ILE A 58 22.80 -12.26 7.16
CA ILE A 58 21.94 -12.04 6.00
C ILE A 58 20.48 -12.11 6.46
N LYS A 59 19.76 -11.00 6.39
CA LYS A 59 18.32 -10.97 6.71
C LYS A 59 17.49 -10.91 5.45
N ARG A 60 16.66 -11.93 5.23
CA ARG A 60 15.64 -11.92 4.17
C ARG A 60 14.57 -10.88 4.48
N ARG A 61 14.48 -9.85 3.64
CA ARG A 61 13.41 -8.87 3.61
C ARG A 61 12.25 -9.40 2.76
N ARG A 62 11.03 -9.00 3.13
CA ARG A 62 9.85 -9.30 2.29
C ARG A 62 9.89 -8.40 1.06
N GLY A 63 9.88 -9.01 -0.12
CA GLY A 63 9.85 -8.29 -1.40
C GLY A 63 8.54 -7.50 -1.63
N PRO A 64 8.46 -6.74 -2.74
CA PRO A 64 7.26 -5.97 -3.10
C PRO A 64 6.00 -6.85 -3.14
N THR A 65 4.87 -6.31 -2.67
CA THR A 65 3.58 -6.99 -2.78
C THR A 65 3.14 -7.03 -4.24
N LYS A 66 3.11 -8.23 -4.84
CA LYS A 66 2.74 -8.44 -6.26
C LYS A 66 1.25 -8.73 -6.48
N LEU A 67 0.52 -9.21 -5.46
CA LEU A 67 -0.90 -9.57 -5.53
C LEU A 67 -1.27 -10.39 -6.79
N ALA A 68 -0.44 -11.39 -7.14
CA ALA A 68 -0.61 -12.19 -8.36
C ALA A 68 -2.01 -12.79 -8.48
N HIS A 69 -2.61 -13.20 -7.37
CA HIS A 69 -3.96 -13.76 -7.34
C HIS A 69 -5.06 -12.78 -7.79
N LEU A 70 -4.87 -11.46 -7.60
CA LEU A 70 -5.80 -10.43 -8.11
C LEU A 70 -5.61 -10.20 -9.61
N SER A 71 -4.37 -10.28 -10.09
CA SER A 71 -4.06 -10.21 -11.52
C SER A 71 -4.72 -11.37 -12.26
N ASN A 72 -4.63 -12.58 -11.69
CA ASN A 72 -5.16 -13.82 -12.23
C ASN A 72 -6.67 -14.03 -11.97
N LEU A 73 -7.36 -13.02 -11.40
CA LEU A 73 -8.80 -13.11 -11.20
C LEU A 73 -9.51 -13.16 -12.57
N PRO A 74 -10.40 -14.14 -12.82
CA PRO A 74 -11.10 -14.28 -14.10
C PRO A 74 -11.81 -12.99 -14.50
N GLU A 75 -11.89 -12.74 -15.81
CA GLU A 75 -12.60 -11.58 -16.32
C GLU A 75 -14.09 -11.66 -15.92
N GLY A 76 -14.68 -10.55 -15.52
CA GLY A 76 -16.06 -10.51 -15.01
C GLY A 76 -16.23 -10.85 -13.52
N VAL A 77 -15.25 -11.46 -12.86
CA VAL A 77 -15.30 -11.75 -11.42
C VAL A 77 -14.79 -10.56 -10.61
N ARG A 78 -15.55 -10.13 -9.59
CA ARG A 78 -15.20 -8.99 -8.73
C ARG A 78 -15.31 -9.33 -7.25
N ILE A 79 -14.40 -8.80 -6.45
CA ILE A 79 -14.41 -8.98 -4.99
C ILE A 79 -15.35 -7.95 -4.35
N ILE A 80 -16.30 -8.40 -3.54
CA ILE A 80 -17.26 -7.53 -2.86
C ILE A 80 -16.57 -6.78 -1.72
N VAL A 81 -16.82 -5.47 -1.65
CA VAL A 81 -16.37 -4.62 -0.56
C VAL A 81 -17.58 -3.96 0.09
N LYS A 82 -17.91 -4.41 1.30
CA LYS A 82 -19.01 -3.84 2.09
C LYS A 82 -18.57 -2.52 2.70
N LEU A 83 -19.45 -1.52 2.65
CA LEU A 83 -19.23 -0.17 3.16
C LEU A 83 -19.99 0.05 4.47
N ASP A 84 -19.50 0.96 5.31
CA ASP A 84 -20.21 1.47 6.48
C ASP A 84 -21.07 2.70 6.15
N ARG A 85 -21.67 3.28 7.20
CA ARG A 85 -22.45 4.53 7.15
C ARG A 85 -21.66 5.75 6.65
N PHE A 86 -20.33 5.70 6.69
CA PHE A 86 -19.43 6.75 6.20
C PHE A 86 -18.82 6.40 4.83
N ASN A 87 -19.36 5.41 4.14
CA ASN A 87 -18.88 4.91 2.85
C ASN A 87 -17.43 4.37 2.88
N ALA A 88 -16.96 3.92 4.06
CA ALA A 88 -15.65 3.31 4.24
C ALA A 88 -15.75 1.77 4.25
N PRO A 89 -14.78 1.05 3.65
CA PRO A 89 -14.75 -0.42 3.66
C PRO A 89 -14.63 -1.05 5.05
N ILE A 90 -15.54 -1.98 5.36
CA ILE A 90 -15.60 -2.72 6.64
C ILE A 90 -15.38 -4.22 6.51
N SER A 91 -15.43 -4.77 5.31
CA SER A 91 -15.23 -6.20 5.07
C SER A 91 -13.76 -6.63 5.21
N LYS A 92 -13.51 -7.94 5.32
CA LYS A 92 -12.15 -8.51 5.28
C LYS A 92 -11.41 -8.12 3.98
N SER A 93 -12.14 -7.99 2.86
CA SER A 93 -11.61 -7.53 1.56
C SER A 93 -11.03 -6.11 1.59
N ALA A 94 -11.34 -5.27 2.59
CA ALA A 94 -10.77 -3.93 2.71
C ALA A 94 -9.23 -3.91 2.83
N GLY A 95 -8.65 -4.91 3.50
CA GLY A 95 -7.19 -5.03 3.62
C GLY A 95 -6.53 -5.36 2.27
N LEU A 96 -7.18 -6.22 1.49
CA LEU A 96 -6.76 -6.57 0.14
C LEU A 96 -6.90 -5.39 -0.82
N LEU A 97 -8.04 -4.68 -0.77
CA LEU A 97 -8.28 -3.43 -1.50
C LEU A 97 -7.16 -2.43 -1.20
N GLY A 98 -6.87 -2.18 0.08
CA GLY A 98 -5.80 -1.26 0.48
C GLY A 98 -4.42 -1.66 -0.08
N SER A 99 -4.14 -2.94 -0.21
CA SER A 99 -2.91 -3.43 -0.83
C SER A 99 -2.93 -3.20 -2.34
N TYR A 100 -4.05 -3.48 -3.01
CA TYR A 100 -4.24 -3.29 -4.45
C TYR A 100 -4.11 -1.82 -4.87
N LEU A 101 -4.75 -0.89 -4.14
CA LEU A 101 -4.58 0.55 -4.35
C LEU A 101 -3.09 0.95 -4.30
N GLY A 102 -2.31 0.33 -3.41
CA GLY A 102 -0.88 0.56 -3.29
C GLY A 102 -0.05 0.03 -4.46
N THR A 103 -0.57 -0.91 -5.24
CA THR A 103 0.04 -1.38 -6.50
C THR A 103 -0.32 -0.46 -7.67
N LEU A 104 -1.55 0.05 -7.72
CA LEU A 104 -2.00 0.94 -8.79
C LEU A 104 -1.21 2.25 -8.82
N VAL A 105 -1.02 2.88 -7.65
CA VAL A 105 -0.33 4.17 -7.55
C VAL A 105 1.16 4.12 -7.90
N LYS A 106 1.72 2.93 -8.11
CA LYS A 106 3.11 2.75 -8.54
C LYS A 106 3.25 2.59 -10.05
N LYS A 107 2.15 2.40 -10.77
CA LYS A 107 2.16 2.26 -12.23
C LYS A 107 2.31 3.65 -12.86
N PRO A 108 3.37 3.93 -13.63
CA PRO A 108 3.63 5.27 -14.18
C PRO A 108 2.51 5.84 -15.06
N HIS A 109 1.77 4.96 -15.77
CA HIS A 109 0.67 5.36 -16.65
C HIS A 109 -0.66 5.62 -15.92
N LEU A 110 -0.81 5.19 -14.65
CA LEU A 110 -2.02 5.41 -13.85
C LEU A 110 -1.85 6.52 -12.81
N ALA A 111 -0.66 6.65 -12.25
CA ALA A 111 -0.37 7.63 -11.20
C ALA A 111 1.02 8.22 -11.43
N PRO A 112 1.17 9.07 -12.44
CA PRO A 112 2.47 9.56 -12.86
C PRO A 112 3.11 10.42 -11.77
N LEU A 113 4.45 10.44 -11.76
CA LEU A 113 5.22 11.15 -10.72
C LEU A 113 5.70 12.54 -11.15
N ASN A 114 5.67 12.85 -12.46
CA ASN A 114 5.95 14.20 -12.98
C ASN A 114 4.88 15.22 -12.59
N VAL A 115 3.65 14.76 -12.33
CA VAL A 115 2.61 15.61 -11.74
C VAL A 115 2.84 15.69 -10.24
N LEU A 116 3.23 16.87 -9.76
CA LEU A 116 3.80 16.98 -8.41
C LEU A 116 2.73 16.94 -7.31
N LYS A 117 1.50 17.38 -7.60
CA LYS A 117 0.38 17.48 -6.66
C LYS A 117 -0.77 16.56 -7.06
N TRP A 118 -1.33 15.86 -6.08
CA TRP A 118 -2.49 14.98 -6.28
C TRP A 118 -3.76 15.75 -6.66
N ASN A 119 -3.91 16.96 -6.09
CA ASN A 119 -5.08 17.82 -6.33
C ASN A 119 -4.86 18.79 -7.51
N ASP A 120 -3.84 18.54 -8.35
CA ASP A 120 -3.67 19.28 -9.59
C ASP A 120 -4.82 18.95 -10.55
N ASP A 121 -5.34 19.95 -11.25
CA ASP A 121 -6.52 19.76 -12.11
C ASP A 121 -6.22 18.80 -13.26
N MET A 122 -5.00 18.87 -13.83
CA MET A 122 -4.56 17.91 -14.83
C MET A 122 -4.51 16.49 -14.26
N PHE A 123 -4.10 16.32 -12.99
CA PHE A 123 -4.09 15.00 -12.37
C PHE A 123 -5.51 14.44 -12.20
N LYS A 124 -6.42 15.29 -11.70
CA LYS A 124 -7.81 14.92 -11.46
C LYS A 124 -8.51 14.48 -12.74
N GLU A 125 -8.43 15.31 -13.78
CA GLU A 125 -9.17 15.10 -15.03
C GLU A 125 -8.70 13.85 -15.77
N ILE A 126 -7.39 13.59 -15.78
CA ILE A 126 -6.83 12.50 -16.59
C ILE A 126 -6.76 11.18 -15.83
N TYR A 127 -6.42 11.19 -14.53
CA TYR A 127 -5.99 9.97 -13.82
C TYR A 127 -6.97 9.48 -12.76
N HIS A 128 -7.81 10.34 -12.18
CA HIS A 128 -8.75 9.89 -11.13
C HIS A 128 -9.70 8.82 -11.66
N ASP A 129 -10.34 9.06 -12.80
CA ASP A 129 -11.30 8.11 -13.37
C ASP A 129 -10.61 6.84 -13.89
N LYS A 130 -9.38 6.94 -14.43
CA LYS A 130 -8.58 5.76 -14.82
C LYS A 130 -8.26 4.87 -13.61
N LEU A 131 -7.86 5.47 -12.49
CA LEU A 131 -7.59 4.74 -11.25
C LEU A 131 -8.85 4.09 -10.68
N LEU A 132 -9.98 4.81 -10.69
CA LEU A 132 -11.25 4.28 -10.21
C LEU A 132 -11.78 3.15 -11.12
N ALA A 133 -11.62 3.28 -12.44
CA ALA A 133 -11.93 2.21 -13.39
C ALA A 133 -11.09 0.95 -13.12
N ALA A 134 -9.78 1.10 -12.85
CA ALA A 134 -8.91 -0.02 -12.50
C ALA A 134 -9.35 -0.71 -11.19
N VAL A 135 -9.82 0.05 -10.19
CA VAL A 135 -10.37 -0.50 -8.95
C VAL A 135 -11.67 -1.25 -9.19
N THR A 136 -12.62 -0.64 -9.89
CA THR A 136 -13.95 -1.21 -10.15
C THR A 136 -13.90 -2.44 -11.07
N LYS A 137 -12.86 -2.58 -11.89
CA LYS A 137 -12.61 -3.80 -12.66
C LYS A 137 -12.42 -5.04 -11.76
N LYS A 138 -11.77 -4.90 -10.60
CA LYS A 138 -11.43 -6.03 -9.70
C LYS A 138 -12.28 -6.08 -8.43
N PHE A 139 -12.91 -4.97 -8.04
CA PHE A 139 -13.71 -4.87 -6.82
C PHE A 139 -15.12 -4.37 -7.12
N ALA A 140 -16.12 -5.05 -6.57
CA ALA A 140 -17.49 -4.60 -6.52
C ALA A 140 -17.68 -3.74 -5.27
N ILE A 141 -17.64 -2.42 -5.46
CA ILE A 141 -17.75 -1.42 -4.39
C ILE A 141 -18.79 -0.38 -4.78
N GLY A 142 -19.61 0.05 -3.81
CA GLY A 142 -20.70 1.00 -4.07
C GLY A 142 -20.18 2.38 -4.52
N PRO A 143 -20.89 3.10 -5.41
CA PRO A 143 -20.42 4.37 -5.99
C PRO A 143 -20.16 5.46 -4.94
N LYS A 144 -20.84 5.40 -3.79
CA LYS A 144 -20.65 6.33 -2.67
C LYS A 144 -19.23 6.28 -2.06
N SER A 145 -18.43 5.26 -2.35
CA SER A 145 -17.03 5.17 -1.88
C SER A 145 -16.03 5.97 -2.70
N ARG A 146 -16.45 6.68 -3.76
CA ARG A 146 -15.56 7.41 -4.69
C ARG A 146 -14.56 8.30 -3.95
N ASP A 147 -15.04 9.18 -3.08
CA ASP A 147 -14.18 10.12 -2.36
C ASP A 147 -13.22 9.41 -1.41
N TRP A 148 -13.69 8.34 -0.76
CA TRP A 148 -12.84 7.51 0.08
C TRP A 148 -11.71 6.87 -0.73
N LEU A 149 -12.02 6.31 -1.90
CA LEU A 149 -11.03 5.68 -2.79
C LEU A 149 -9.99 6.69 -3.26
N LEU A 150 -10.41 7.87 -3.71
CA LEU A 150 -9.51 8.93 -4.16
C LEU A 150 -8.60 9.42 -3.03
N ASN A 151 -9.15 9.62 -1.83
CA ASN A 151 -8.35 9.97 -0.65
C ASN A 151 -7.30 8.88 -0.33
N GLN A 152 -7.70 7.60 -0.35
CA GLN A 152 -6.77 6.49 -0.10
C GLN A 152 -5.69 6.35 -1.19
N LEU A 153 -6.05 6.50 -2.45
CA LEU A 153 -5.12 6.51 -3.57
C LEU A 153 -4.11 7.65 -3.43
N GLY A 154 -4.59 8.87 -3.17
CA GLY A 154 -3.74 10.04 -2.97
C GLY A 154 -2.78 9.87 -1.79
N ASN A 155 -3.26 9.33 -0.66
CA ASN A 155 -2.41 9.03 0.48
C ASN A 155 -1.33 7.99 0.15
N LYS A 156 -1.68 6.91 -0.57
CA LYS A 156 -0.72 5.88 -0.98
C LYS A 156 0.29 6.39 -1.99
N TRP A 157 -0.13 7.24 -2.92
CA TRP A 157 0.74 7.88 -3.89
C TRP A 157 1.75 8.82 -3.21
N ARG A 158 1.31 9.66 -2.26
CA ARG A 158 2.22 10.48 -1.42
C ARG A 158 3.18 9.62 -0.61
N GLN A 159 2.69 8.53 0.00
CA GLN A 159 3.55 7.58 0.71
C GLN A 159 4.59 6.93 -0.21
N TYR A 160 4.22 6.64 -1.46
CA TYR A 160 5.15 6.11 -2.45
C TYR A 160 6.23 7.13 -2.81
N LYS A 161 5.87 8.38 -3.11
CA LYS A 161 6.82 9.49 -3.29
C LYS A 161 7.76 9.65 -2.10
N ALA A 162 7.23 9.60 -0.88
CA ALA A 162 8.02 9.68 0.34
C ALA A 162 9.01 8.51 0.50
N LYS A 163 8.62 7.28 0.11
CA LYS A 163 9.52 6.11 0.10
C LYS A 163 10.64 6.26 -0.93
N LEU A 164 10.32 6.76 -2.13
CA LEU A 164 11.31 7.04 -3.16
C LEU A 164 12.31 8.09 -2.66
N LYS A 165 11.81 9.22 -2.12
CA LYS A 165 12.64 10.28 -1.53
C LYS A 165 13.54 9.70 -0.45
N LYS A 166 13.00 8.93 0.51
CA LYS A 166 13.80 8.31 1.58
C LYS A 166 14.93 7.42 1.08
N LYS A 167 14.74 6.72 -0.04
CA LYS A 167 15.72 5.75 -0.57
C LYS A 167 16.77 6.41 -1.47
N HIS A 168 16.39 7.44 -2.23
CA HIS A 168 17.22 7.97 -3.32
C HIS A 168 17.68 9.42 -3.12
N TYR A 169 16.97 10.22 -2.33
CA TYR A 169 17.39 11.60 -2.05
C TYR A 169 18.62 11.60 -1.14
N LYS A 170 19.70 12.26 -1.58
CA LYS A 170 20.94 12.45 -0.81
C LYS A 170 21.33 13.92 -0.87
N ALA A 171 21.23 14.61 0.26
CA ALA A 171 21.49 16.06 0.33
C ALA A 171 22.93 16.43 -0.05
N GLU A 172 23.87 15.52 0.17
CA GLU A 172 25.30 15.69 -0.13
C GLU A 172 25.64 15.50 -1.61
N LEU A 173 24.77 14.80 -2.37
CA LEU A 173 25.00 14.59 -3.80
C LEU A 173 24.36 15.71 -4.62
N PRO A 174 25.02 16.12 -5.72
CA PRO A 174 24.39 17.00 -6.69
C PRO A 174 23.18 16.33 -7.32
N MET A 175 22.17 17.14 -7.66
CA MET A 175 20.89 16.71 -8.22
C MET A 175 21.05 15.80 -9.45
N GLU A 176 21.96 16.14 -10.35
CA GLU A 176 22.23 15.40 -11.60
C GLU A 176 22.63 13.94 -11.34
N ARG A 177 23.45 13.69 -10.31
CA ARG A 177 23.84 12.32 -9.93
C ARG A 177 22.67 11.49 -9.41
N VAL A 178 21.67 12.13 -8.81
CA VAL A 178 20.45 11.43 -8.37
C VAL A 178 19.51 11.17 -9.55
N MET A 179 19.49 12.06 -10.55
CA MET A 179 18.73 11.87 -11.80
C MET A 179 19.26 10.68 -12.62
N GLU A 180 20.59 10.53 -12.73
CA GLU A 180 21.24 9.39 -13.42
C GLU A 180 20.85 8.01 -12.83
N ASN A 181 20.46 7.97 -11.55
CA ASN A 181 20.15 6.73 -10.82
C ASN A 181 18.65 6.49 -10.67
N ALA A 182 17.93 6.45 -11.81
CA ALA A 182 16.50 6.16 -11.84
C ALA A 182 16.20 4.71 -11.39
N PRO A 183 15.23 4.49 -10.49
CA PRO A 183 14.80 3.14 -10.14
C PRO A 183 14.09 2.49 -11.33
N GLU A 184 14.37 1.22 -11.62
CA GLU A 184 13.76 0.44 -12.72
C GLU A 184 12.21 0.49 -12.73
N THR A 185 11.59 0.59 -11.56
CA THR A 185 10.13 0.65 -11.43
C THR A 185 9.51 2.01 -11.79
N VAL A 186 10.34 3.03 -12.02
CA VAL A 186 9.92 4.41 -12.27
C VAL A 186 10.36 4.81 -13.67
N GLU A 187 9.46 5.44 -14.40
CA GLU A 187 9.77 5.95 -15.73
C GLU A 187 10.73 7.17 -15.64
N GLU A 188 11.72 7.22 -16.53
CA GLU A 188 12.88 8.11 -16.41
C GLU A 188 12.49 9.60 -16.54
N THR A 189 11.59 9.96 -17.45
CA THR A 189 11.16 11.36 -17.61
C THR A 189 10.40 11.85 -16.37
N GLN A 190 9.57 10.97 -15.78
CA GLN A 190 8.90 11.20 -14.51
C GLN A 190 9.89 11.29 -13.33
N TRP A 191 10.95 10.49 -13.35
CA TRP A 191 11.99 10.50 -12.33
C TRP A 191 12.70 11.86 -12.26
N ASN A 192 13.15 12.37 -13.41
CA ASN A 192 13.90 13.63 -13.46
C ASN A 192 13.09 14.81 -12.92
N THR A 193 11.80 14.89 -13.29
CA THR A 193 10.88 15.92 -12.77
C THR A 193 10.68 15.79 -11.25
N LEU A 194 10.61 14.57 -10.74
CA LEU A 194 10.44 14.32 -9.31
C LEU A 194 11.69 14.69 -8.51
N VAL A 195 12.88 14.37 -9.03
CA VAL A 195 14.16 14.69 -8.41
C VAL A 195 14.39 16.20 -8.39
N SER A 196 14.15 16.91 -9.50
CA SER A 196 14.29 18.37 -9.52
C SER A 196 13.40 19.05 -8.49
N TYR A 197 12.17 18.57 -8.34
CA TYR A 197 11.25 19.03 -7.30
C TYR A 197 11.81 18.83 -5.89
N TRP A 198 12.46 17.70 -5.57
CA TRP A 198 13.03 17.46 -4.24
C TRP A 198 14.17 18.42 -3.87
N TYR A 199 14.95 18.87 -4.85
CA TYR A 199 16.07 19.79 -4.65
C TYR A 199 15.65 21.26 -4.61
N SER A 200 14.40 21.57 -5.00
CA SER A 200 13.83 22.92 -4.91
C SER A 200 13.77 23.42 -3.46
N GLU A 201 14.00 24.72 -3.28
CA GLU A 201 14.01 25.32 -1.94
C GLU A 201 12.62 25.32 -1.29
N GLU A 202 11.57 25.50 -2.10
CA GLU A 202 10.18 25.44 -1.65
C GLU A 202 9.82 24.08 -1.02
N GLU A 203 10.17 22.97 -1.69
CA GLU A 203 9.89 21.62 -1.18
C GLU A 203 10.74 21.28 0.05
N LYS A 204 11.98 21.78 0.14
CA LYS A 204 12.78 21.64 1.35
C LYS A 204 12.13 22.34 2.54
N ALA A 205 11.65 23.58 2.35
CA ALA A 205 10.94 24.33 3.38
C ALA A 205 9.66 23.62 3.83
N ILE A 206 8.83 23.15 2.89
CA ILE A 206 7.62 22.37 3.18
C ILE A 206 7.97 21.08 3.93
N SER A 207 9.00 20.36 3.46
CA SER A 207 9.45 19.11 4.08
C SER A 207 9.94 19.31 5.51
N ASN A 208 10.66 20.40 5.80
CA ASN A 208 11.14 20.70 7.15
C ASN A 208 9.98 21.01 8.09
N ARG A 209 9.04 21.88 7.67
CA ARG A 209 7.82 22.16 8.43
C ARG A 209 7.02 20.89 8.73
N ASN A 210 6.87 19.99 7.76
CA ASN A 210 6.15 18.73 7.94
C ASN A 210 6.87 17.77 8.91
N LYS A 211 8.22 17.76 8.91
CA LYS A 211 9.00 16.99 9.88
C LYS A 211 8.76 17.50 11.30
N ASP A 212 8.76 18.82 11.50
CA ASP A 212 8.52 19.42 12.81
C ASP A 212 7.08 19.18 13.28
N ASN A 213 6.10 19.32 12.40
CA ASN A 213 4.71 18.96 12.70
C ASN A 213 4.57 17.48 13.09
N SER A 214 5.29 16.57 12.43
CA SER A 214 5.26 15.15 12.74
C SER A 214 5.80 14.82 14.14
N LYS A 215 6.76 15.62 14.66
CA LYS A 215 7.29 15.44 16.03
C LYS A 215 6.24 15.78 17.09
N ASN A 216 5.25 16.60 16.74
CA ASN A 216 4.18 17.03 17.65
C ASN A 216 3.01 16.04 17.76
N ILE A 217 3.07 14.87 17.09
CA ILE A 217 2.02 13.84 17.17
C ILE A 217 2.16 13.11 18.51
N LYS A 218 1.21 13.35 19.44
CA LYS A 218 1.24 12.84 20.81
C LYS A 218 0.63 11.46 21.03
N TYR A 219 -0.28 11.00 20.17
CA TYR A 219 -0.98 9.74 20.41
C TYR A 219 -1.15 9.00 19.08
N PRO A 220 -0.14 8.23 18.63
CA PRO A 220 -0.29 7.39 17.46
C PRO A 220 -1.24 6.22 17.76
N HIS A 221 -2.14 5.92 16.83
CA HIS A 221 -3.01 4.75 16.93
C HIS A 221 -2.20 3.43 16.86
N THR A 222 -2.72 2.37 17.49
CA THR A 222 -2.03 1.08 17.66
C THR A 222 -2.66 -0.06 16.85
N LEU A 223 -3.63 0.24 15.98
CA LEU A 223 -4.41 -0.76 15.21
C LEU A 223 -3.64 -1.49 14.10
N GLY A 224 -2.40 -1.10 13.84
CA GLY A 224 -1.58 -1.67 12.78
C GLY A 224 -2.25 -1.53 11.41
N ARG A 225 -2.48 -2.66 10.71
CA ARG A 225 -3.12 -2.66 9.37
C ARG A 225 -4.64 -2.53 9.41
N LYS A 226 -5.26 -2.58 10.58
CA LYS A 226 -6.72 -2.51 10.70
C LYS A 226 -7.17 -1.05 10.62
N SER A 227 -8.04 -0.74 9.67
CA SER A 227 -8.63 0.59 9.52
C SER A 227 -9.57 0.92 10.68
N PHE A 228 -9.73 2.21 11.00
CA PHE A 228 -10.71 2.68 11.98
C PHE A 228 -12.14 2.20 11.70
N ALA A 229 -12.60 2.21 10.44
CA ALA A 229 -13.94 1.72 10.09
C ALA A 229 -14.17 0.27 10.53
N ARG A 230 -13.22 -0.63 10.21
CA ARG A 230 -13.23 -2.03 10.65
C ARG A 230 -13.18 -2.18 12.17
N LYS A 231 -12.27 -1.48 12.85
CA LYS A 231 -12.19 -1.54 14.32
C LYS A 231 -13.48 -1.00 14.96
N ARG A 232 -14.07 0.04 14.39
CA ARG A 232 -15.33 0.61 14.88
C ARG A 232 -16.44 -0.42 14.78
N LYS A 233 -16.59 -1.06 13.63
CA LYS A 233 -17.56 -2.13 13.45
C LYS A 233 -17.37 -3.27 14.46
N GLU A 234 -16.14 -3.74 14.66
CA GLU A 234 -15.85 -4.78 15.67
C GLU A 234 -16.26 -4.37 17.09
N VAL A 235 -16.06 -3.10 17.46
CA VAL A 235 -16.43 -2.58 18.78
C VAL A 235 -17.95 -2.39 18.89
N GLU A 236 -18.62 -1.89 17.84
CA GLU A 236 -20.07 -1.74 17.79
C GLU A 236 -20.78 -3.11 17.84
N ASP A 237 -20.28 -4.10 17.09
CA ASP A 237 -20.78 -5.48 17.10
C ASP A 237 -20.63 -6.12 18.50
N ALA A 238 -19.52 -5.84 19.20
CA ALA A 238 -19.30 -6.33 20.56
C ALA A 238 -20.16 -5.64 21.63
N LEU A 239 -20.46 -4.35 21.45
CA LEU A 239 -21.29 -3.57 22.38
C LEU A 239 -22.80 -3.69 22.10
N GLY A 240 -23.18 -4.14 20.90
CA GLY A 240 -24.57 -4.15 20.43
C GLY A 240 -25.17 -2.74 20.23
N ARG A 241 -24.34 -1.69 20.24
CA ARG A 241 -24.75 -0.28 20.11
C ARG A 241 -23.65 0.56 19.46
N GLU A 242 -24.01 1.76 19.01
CA GLU A 242 -23.03 2.72 18.50
C GLU A 242 -22.00 3.10 19.58
N VAL A 243 -20.73 3.12 19.19
CA VAL A 243 -19.62 3.42 20.09
C VAL A 243 -19.42 4.93 20.22
N ASP A 244 -19.28 5.42 21.44
CA ASP A 244 -18.92 6.81 21.70
C ASP A 244 -17.49 7.13 21.23
N ARG A 245 -17.23 8.39 20.89
CA ARG A 245 -15.92 8.85 20.40
C ARG A 245 -14.79 8.61 21.40
N ALA A 246 -15.02 8.82 22.69
CA ALA A 246 -13.99 8.64 23.71
C ALA A 246 -13.65 7.15 23.88
N THR A 247 -14.68 6.31 23.97
CA THR A 247 -14.50 4.85 24.03
C THR A 247 -13.78 4.32 22.78
N PHE A 248 -14.17 4.79 21.60
CA PHE A 248 -13.53 4.39 20.35
C PHE A 248 -12.07 4.85 20.28
N PHE A 249 -11.78 6.08 20.73
CA PHE A 249 -10.42 6.59 20.81
C PHE A 249 -9.56 5.68 21.69
N ASP A 250 -10.01 5.33 22.89
CA ASP A 250 -9.29 4.44 23.79
C ASP A 250 -9.03 3.07 23.16
N GLU A 251 -10.05 2.47 22.55
CA GLU A 251 -9.91 1.20 21.83
C GLU A 251 -8.90 1.23 20.67
N CYS A 252 -8.62 2.41 20.12
CA CYS A 252 -7.66 2.59 19.03
C CYS A 252 -6.22 2.87 19.48
N HIS A 253 -6.01 3.19 20.76
CA HIS A 253 -4.73 3.65 21.30
C HIS A 253 -4.23 2.81 22.49
N LYS A 254 -4.93 1.73 22.85
CA LYS A 254 -4.44 0.72 23.80
C LYS A 254 -3.35 -0.16 23.16
N THR A 255 -2.33 -0.52 23.93
CA THR A 255 -1.37 -1.56 23.57
C THR A 255 -2.00 -2.95 23.75
N LYS A 256 -1.29 -4.01 23.32
CA LYS A 256 -1.75 -5.41 23.52
C LYS A 256 -2.01 -5.74 24.99
N ASP A 257 -1.30 -5.06 25.89
CA ASP A 257 -1.39 -5.24 27.34
C ASP A 257 -2.48 -4.37 27.98
N GLY A 258 -3.30 -3.67 27.18
CA GLY A 258 -4.42 -2.86 27.64
C GLY A 258 -4.06 -1.47 28.19
N CYS A 259 -2.77 -1.15 28.32
CA CYS A 259 -2.29 0.17 28.73
C CYS A 259 -2.31 1.16 27.55
N ARG A 260 -2.56 2.44 27.81
CA ARG A 260 -2.20 3.51 26.86
C ARG A 260 -0.67 3.57 26.78
N GLN A 261 -0.11 3.86 25.60
CA GLN A 261 1.33 4.15 25.50
C GLN A 261 1.63 5.34 26.43
N LYS A 262 2.55 5.17 27.37
CA LYS A 262 2.95 6.24 28.30
C LYS A 262 3.84 7.23 27.55
N GLU A 263 3.72 8.51 27.93
CA GLU A 263 4.73 9.51 27.58
C GLU A 263 6.00 9.20 28.37
N ASP A 264 7.12 9.00 27.70
CA ASP A 264 8.42 9.03 28.36
C ASP A 264 8.77 10.50 28.65
N SER A 265 9.44 10.74 29.78
CA SER A 265 9.77 12.08 30.33
C SER A 265 10.69 12.95 29.45
N THR A 266 10.98 12.54 28.22
CA THR A 266 11.84 13.22 27.25
C THR A 266 11.12 13.71 25.99
N GLY A 267 9.81 13.47 25.84
CA GLY A 267 9.05 13.93 24.67
C GLY A 267 9.51 13.32 23.34
N THR A 268 10.39 12.32 23.39
CA THR A 268 10.85 11.51 22.28
C THR A 268 10.28 10.12 22.43
N TYR A 269 9.50 9.66 21.45
CA TYR A 269 9.25 8.24 21.28
C TYR A 269 10.58 7.56 20.93
N GLN A 270 11.22 6.96 21.91
CA GLN A 270 12.26 5.98 21.65
C GLN A 270 11.57 4.80 20.96
N PHE A 271 11.94 4.53 19.71
CA PHE A 271 11.96 3.13 19.31
C PHE A 271 13.03 2.50 20.18
N ASP A 272 12.62 1.96 21.33
CA ASP A 272 13.49 1.06 22.06
C ASP A 272 13.91 0.01 21.06
N ALA A 273 15.21 0.03 20.75
CA ALA A 273 15.87 -1.08 20.12
C ALA A 273 15.43 -2.30 20.92
N ILE A 274 14.75 -3.22 20.25
CA ILE A 274 14.58 -4.57 20.75
C ILE A 274 16.01 -5.08 20.96
N SER A 275 16.48 -4.93 22.20
CA SER A 275 17.57 -5.70 22.75
C SER A 275 17.07 -7.14 22.70
N TRP A 276 17.57 -7.87 21.71
CA TRP A 276 17.46 -9.32 21.70
C TRP A 276 18.27 -9.81 22.88
N ARG A 277 17.61 -10.03 24.01
CA ARG A 277 18.18 -10.80 25.11
C ARG A 277 18.27 -12.24 24.67
N VAL A 278 19.51 -12.68 24.56
CA VAL A 278 19.96 -14.07 24.45
C VAL A 278 19.38 -14.87 25.61
N ALA A 279 18.81 -16.03 25.30
CA ALA A 279 18.91 -17.21 26.13
C ALA A 279 20.01 -18.09 25.53
#